data_AF-A0A7C4IK91-F1
#
_entry.id   AF-A0A7C4IK91-F1
#
_cell.length_a   1.000
_cell.length_b   1.000
_cell.length_c   1.000
_cell.angle_alpha   90.00
_cell.angle_beta   90.00
_cell.angle_gamma   90.00
#
_symmetry.space_group_name_H-M   'P 1'
#
loop_
_entity.id
_entity.type
_entity.pdbx_description
1 polymer ?
#
loop_
_entity_poly.entity_id
_entity_poly.type
_entity_poly.pdbx_seq_one_letter_code
_entity_poly.pdbx_strand_id
1 'polypeptide(L)'
;MSPEALFLGVLGLTAGALAIDRMARRRRAAVLRTAARRWSMQYFADDRFLLAAHAAKMLPAMHTVDLRVFDVLCRPAPQGYCYVFTIEYTHGAAGAQRRVRRVAALAEPSPDQPQPALTLAPPNLPLLRQYEFLAAGAMEGRTASDGPA
;
A
#
# COMPACT_ATOMS: atom_id res chain seq x y z
N MET A 1 8.76 -25.76 -37.07
CA MET A 1 8.89 -24.63 -36.12
C MET A 1 10.35 -24.52 -35.73
N SER A 2 11.03 -23.43 -36.10
CA SER A 2 12.46 -23.28 -35.76
C SER A 2 12.63 -22.93 -34.27
N PRO A 3 13.60 -23.52 -33.57
CA PRO A 3 13.89 -23.19 -32.16
C PRO A 3 14.12 -21.69 -31.93
N GLU A 4 14.72 -21.00 -32.89
CA GLU A 4 14.97 -19.56 -32.85
C GLU A 4 13.68 -18.73 -32.83
N ALA A 5 12.69 -19.10 -33.64
CA ALA A 5 11.41 -18.42 -33.67
C ALA A 5 10.65 -18.57 -32.35
N LEU A 6 10.74 -19.74 -31.71
CA LEU A 6 10.16 -19.97 -30.39
C LEU A 6 10.84 -19.11 -29.31
N PHE A 7 12.17 -19.05 -29.32
CA PHE A 7 12.92 -18.21 -28.39
C PHE A 7 12.58 -16.73 -28.53
N LEU A 8 12.57 -16.20 -29.76
CA LEU A 8 12.21 -14.81 -30.02
C LEU A 8 10.76 -14.52 -29.62
N GLY A 9 9.84 -15.47 -29.84
CA GLY A 9 8.46 -15.37 -29.39
C GLY A 9 8.33 -15.24 -27.87
N VAL A 10 9.00 -16.12 -27.10
CA VAL A 10 8.98 -16.09 -25.63
C VAL A 10 9.64 -14.81 -25.09
N LEU A 11 10.74 -14.38 -25.70
CA LEU A 11 11.43 -13.16 -25.32
C LEU A 11 10.53 -11.92 -25.55
N GLY A 12 9.89 -11.84 -26.72
CA GLY A 12 8.95 -10.77 -27.04
C GLY A 12 7.77 -10.72 -26.08
N LEU A 13 7.19 -11.87 -25.74
CA LEU A 13 6.10 -11.98 -24.78
C LEU A 13 6.51 -11.51 -23.38
N THR A 14 7.69 -11.93 -22.92
CA THR A 14 8.24 -11.55 -21.61
C THR A 14 8.53 -10.05 -21.55
N ALA A 15 9.17 -9.49 -22.58
CA ALA A 15 9.42 -8.06 -22.68
C ALA A 15 8.12 -7.24 -22.69
N GLY A 16 7.10 -7.71 -23.43
CA GLY A 16 5.77 -7.11 -23.45
C GLY A 16 5.11 -7.12 -22.08
N ALA A 17 5.13 -8.24 -21.36
CA ALA A 17 4.59 -8.35 -20.01
C ALA A 17 5.26 -7.39 -19.02
N LEU A 18 6.60 -7.28 -19.07
CA LEU A 18 7.37 -6.33 -18.25
C LEU A 18 7.02 -4.87 -18.58
N ALA A 19 6.85 -4.55 -19.86
CA ALA A 19 6.47 -3.21 -20.30
C ALA A 19 5.07 -2.83 -19.78
N ILE A 20 4.11 -3.75 -19.87
CA ILE A 20 2.75 -3.55 -19.36
C ILE A 20 2.76 -3.35 -17.84
N ASP A 21 3.46 -4.18 -17.07
CA ASP A 21 3.55 -4.03 -15.61
C ASP A 21 4.20 -2.70 -15.22
N ARG A 22 5.30 -2.31 -15.88
CA ARG A 22 5.95 -1.01 -15.67
C ARG A 22 5.02 0.15 -15.98
N MET A 23 4.28 0.08 -17.08
CA MET A 23 3.32 1.13 -17.45
C MET A 23 2.18 1.22 -16.44
N ALA A 24 1.65 0.08 -15.99
CA ALA A 24 0.62 0.04 -14.96
C ALA A 24 1.11 0.66 -13.63
N ARG A 25 2.35 0.33 -13.20
CA ARG A 25 2.97 0.96 -12.02
C ARG A 25 3.10 2.46 -12.16
N ARG A 26 3.60 2.95 -13.30
CA ARG A 26 3.74 4.39 -13.56
C ARG A 26 2.41 5.12 -13.53
N ARG A 27 1.37 4.55 -14.14
CA ARG A 27 0.01 5.12 -14.11
C ARG A 27 -0.53 5.20 -12.69
N ARG A 28 -0.40 4.11 -11.90
CA ARG A 28 -0.80 4.10 -10.49
C ARG A 28 -0.07 5.16 -9.68
N ALA A 29 1.25 5.26 -9.84
CA ALA A 29 2.07 6.26 -9.15
C ALA A 29 1.63 7.69 -9.52
N ALA A 30 1.32 7.98 -10.78
CA ALA A 30 0.85 9.30 -11.20
C ALA A 30 -0.49 9.68 -10.54
N VAL A 31 -1.44 8.74 -10.50
CA VAL A 31 -2.75 8.94 -9.85
C VAL A 31 -2.56 9.17 -8.35
N LEU A 32 -1.75 8.36 -7.69
CA LEU A 32 -1.50 8.49 -6.25
C LEU A 32 -0.74 9.75 -5.88
N ARG A 33 0.21 10.23 -6.70
CA ARG A 33 0.85 11.53 -6.49
C ARG A 33 -0.14 12.68 -6.55
N THR A 34 -1.10 12.61 -7.47
CA THR A 34 -2.15 13.62 -7.59
C THR A 34 -3.06 13.59 -6.37
N ALA A 35 -3.45 12.39 -5.92
CA ALA A 35 -4.25 12.21 -4.70
C ALA A 35 -3.51 12.66 -3.44
N ALA A 36 -2.21 12.35 -3.32
CA ALA A 36 -1.36 12.77 -2.21
C ALA A 36 -1.31 14.30 -2.09
N ARG A 37 -1.13 15.01 -3.21
CA ARG A 37 -1.20 16.48 -3.22
C ARG A 37 -2.55 17.00 -2.73
N ARG A 38 -3.66 16.41 -3.20
CA ARG A 38 -5.02 16.78 -2.78
C ARG A 38 -5.25 16.58 -1.27
N TRP A 39 -4.63 15.57 -0.67
CA TRP A 39 -4.76 15.27 0.76
C TRP A 39 -3.64 15.84 1.63
N SER A 40 -2.78 16.70 1.08
CA SER A 40 -1.60 17.24 1.78
C SER A 40 -0.69 16.13 2.37
N MET A 41 -0.49 15.06 1.61
CA MET A 41 0.41 13.94 1.94
C MET A 41 1.58 13.89 0.96
N GLN A 42 2.69 13.33 1.41
CA GLN A 42 3.87 13.04 0.58
C GLN A 42 3.78 11.61 0.04
N TYR A 43 4.12 11.41 -1.24
CA TYR A 43 4.09 10.08 -1.87
C TYR A 43 5.50 9.51 -2.05
N PHE A 44 5.67 8.24 -1.68
CA PHE A 44 6.86 7.44 -1.88
C PHE A 44 6.47 6.13 -2.57
N ALA A 45 7.18 5.77 -3.64
CA ALA A 45 6.87 4.54 -4.38
C ALA A 45 7.24 3.27 -3.59
N ASP A 46 8.28 3.35 -2.77
CA ASP A 46 8.88 2.22 -2.05
C ASP A 46 8.75 2.39 -0.54
N ASP A 47 8.94 1.29 0.20
CA ASP A 47 8.89 1.25 1.66
C ASP A 47 10.13 1.86 2.32
N ARG A 48 10.21 3.19 2.35
CA ARG A 48 11.31 3.92 2.99
C ARG A 48 11.26 3.93 4.51
N PHE A 49 10.12 3.59 5.10
CA PHE A 49 9.87 3.67 6.55
C PHE A 49 9.85 2.28 7.21
N LEU A 50 10.23 1.23 6.48
CA LEU A 50 10.24 -0.16 6.95
C LEU A 50 8.85 -0.62 7.45
N LEU A 51 7.78 -0.06 6.88
CA LEU A 51 6.39 -0.35 7.24
C LEU A 51 6.05 -1.83 7.06
N ALA A 52 6.71 -2.54 6.13
CA ALA A 52 6.54 -3.97 5.97
C ALA A 52 6.90 -4.73 7.26
N ALA A 53 8.00 -4.36 7.93
CA ALA A 53 8.40 -5.01 9.17
C ALA A 53 7.42 -4.73 10.31
N HIS A 54 6.85 -3.52 10.36
CA HIS A 54 5.82 -3.15 11.33
C HIS A 54 4.49 -3.86 11.06
N ALA A 55 4.02 -3.82 9.82
CA ALA A 55 2.78 -4.45 9.41
C ALA A 55 2.83 -5.98 9.57
N ALA A 56 3.99 -6.62 9.31
CA ALA A 56 4.17 -8.06 9.49
C ALA A 56 3.89 -8.53 10.93
N LYS A 57 4.25 -7.70 11.94
CA LYS A 57 4.01 -8.02 13.35
C LYS A 57 2.55 -7.92 13.75
N MET A 58 1.76 -7.15 12.99
CA MET A 58 0.37 -6.82 13.30
C MET A 58 -0.62 -7.61 12.45
N LEU A 59 -0.19 -8.13 11.31
CA LEU A 59 -0.98 -9.06 10.51
C LEU A 59 -0.99 -10.45 11.18
N PRO A 60 -2.11 -11.18 11.13
CA PRO A 60 -2.17 -12.52 11.72
C PRO A 60 -1.10 -13.44 11.11
N ALA A 61 -0.33 -14.12 11.96
CA ALA A 61 0.82 -14.94 11.56
C ALA A 61 0.49 -16.04 10.53
N MET A 62 -0.77 -16.51 10.50
CA MET A 62 -1.22 -17.55 9.56
C MET A 62 -1.46 -17.05 8.13
N HIS A 63 -1.22 -15.78 7.82
CA HIS A 63 -1.70 -15.16 6.58
C HIS A 63 -0.65 -14.45 5.74
N THR A 64 0.63 -14.43 6.14
CA THR A 64 1.57 -13.45 5.57
C THR A 64 2.92 -14.06 5.21
N VAL A 65 3.04 -14.56 3.98
CA VAL A 65 4.33 -14.85 3.34
C VAL A 65 4.58 -13.81 2.24
N ASP A 66 5.83 -13.35 2.09
CA ASP A 66 6.23 -12.35 1.09
C ASP A 66 5.46 -11.01 1.23
N LEU A 67 5.39 -10.47 2.45
CA LEU A 67 4.79 -9.14 2.68
C LEU A 67 5.64 -8.06 2.02
N ARG A 68 5.00 -7.26 1.18
CA ARG A 68 5.60 -6.11 0.51
C ARG A 68 4.75 -4.88 0.75
N VAL A 69 5.43 -3.76 1.02
CA VAL A 69 4.84 -2.44 1.10
C VAL A 69 5.33 -1.59 -0.06
N PHE A 70 4.43 -0.85 -0.69
CA PHE A 70 4.74 0.12 -1.73
C PHE A 70 3.61 1.14 -1.84
N ASP A 71 3.79 2.16 -2.69
CA ASP A 71 2.80 3.23 -2.89
C ASP A 71 2.41 3.91 -1.55
N VAL A 72 3.40 4.34 -0.78
CA VAL A 72 3.24 4.92 0.55
C VAL A 72 2.88 6.41 0.45
N LEU A 73 1.80 6.81 1.10
CA LEU A 73 1.49 8.20 1.41
C LEU A 73 1.80 8.44 2.88
N CYS A 74 2.52 9.50 3.21
CA CYS A 74 2.76 9.89 4.60
C CYS A 74 2.43 11.36 4.84
N ARG A 75 2.09 11.67 6.09
CA ARG A 75 1.81 13.03 6.53
C ARG A 75 2.11 13.15 8.02
N PRO A 76 2.68 14.29 8.47
CA PRO A 76 2.76 14.61 9.89
C PRO A 76 1.37 14.84 10.48
N ALA A 77 1.10 14.23 11.62
CA ALA A 77 -0.06 14.42 12.47
C ALA A 77 0.39 15.00 13.83
N PRO A 78 -0.51 15.53 14.68
CA PRO A 78 -0.12 16.16 15.94
C PRO A 78 0.69 15.26 16.88
N GLN A 79 0.48 13.94 16.81
CA GLN A 79 1.07 12.96 17.73
C GLN A 79 2.09 12.03 17.05
N GLY A 80 2.48 12.28 15.80
CA GLY A 80 3.42 11.44 15.05
C GLY A 80 3.13 11.44 13.56
N TYR A 81 3.57 10.42 12.83
CA TYR A 81 3.24 10.27 11.42
C TYR A 81 2.04 9.36 11.17
N CYS A 82 1.28 9.69 10.14
CA CYS A 82 0.24 8.82 9.58
C CYS A 82 0.68 8.35 8.19
N TYR A 83 0.61 7.04 7.98
CA TYR A 83 0.97 6.37 6.75
C TYR A 83 -0.26 5.70 6.14
N VAL A 84 -0.45 5.81 4.82
CA VAL A 84 -1.43 5.05 4.05
C VAL A 84 -0.70 4.41 2.87
N PHE A 85 -0.70 3.08 2.77
CA PHE A 85 0.18 2.37 1.84
C PHE A 85 -0.48 1.11 1.29
N THR A 86 0.01 0.62 0.16
CA THR A 86 -0.41 -0.69 -0.34
C THR A 86 0.42 -1.77 0.32
N ILE A 87 -0.26 -2.76 0.90
CA ILE A 87 0.31 -4.06 1.27
C ILE A 87 0.00 -5.09 0.20
N GLU A 88 0.97 -5.94 -0.08
CA GLU A 88 0.82 -7.12 -0.92
C GLU A 88 1.42 -8.31 -0.20
N TYR A 89 0.66 -9.39 -0.06
CA TYR A 89 1.10 -10.58 0.66
C TYR A 89 0.44 -11.83 0.09
N THR A 90 1.06 -12.99 0.32
CA THR A 90 0.50 -14.27 -0.06
C THR A 90 -0.34 -14.83 1.09
N HIS A 91 -1.62 -15.06 0.81
CA HIS A 91 -2.57 -15.63 1.76
C HIS A 91 -2.86 -17.09 1.41
N GLY A 92 -2.69 -17.98 2.39
CA GLY A 92 -3.01 -19.41 2.31
C GLY A 92 -1.93 -20.29 2.95
N ALA A 93 -2.32 -21.46 3.46
CA ALA A 93 -1.42 -22.49 3.96
C ALA A 93 -1.59 -23.78 3.14
N ALA A 94 -0.47 -24.44 2.81
CA ALA A 94 -0.36 -25.81 2.26
C ALA A 94 -1.19 -26.21 1.02
N GLY A 95 -1.88 -25.28 0.35
CA GLY A 95 -2.67 -25.57 -0.85
C GLY A 95 -2.84 -24.35 -1.76
N ALA A 96 -4.01 -23.74 -1.75
CA ALA A 96 -4.30 -22.58 -2.59
C ALA A 96 -3.66 -21.30 -2.02
N GLN A 97 -2.50 -20.92 -2.57
CA GLN A 97 -1.89 -19.63 -2.31
C GLN A 97 -2.48 -18.58 -3.25
N ARG A 98 -2.97 -17.47 -2.68
CA ARG A 98 -3.41 -16.32 -3.47
C ARG A 98 -2.65 -15.07 -3.07
N ARG A 99 -2.25 -14.27 -4.06
CA ARG A 99 -1.67 -12.95 -3.82
C ARG A 99 -2.80 -11.98 -3.49
N VAL A 100 -2.73 -11.38 -2.32
CA VAL A 100 -3.68 -10.38 -1.82
C VAL A 100 -3.00 -9.03 -1.87
N ARG A 101 -3.71 -8.04 -2.42
CA ARG A 101 -3.29 -6.63 -2.43
C ARG A 101 -4.37 -5.79 -1.77
N ARG A 102 -4.00 -5.00 -0.77
CA ARG A 102 -4.91 -4.11 -0.02
C ARG A 102 -4.21 -2.82 0.36
N VAL A 103 -4.98 -1.78 0.63
CA VAL A 103 -4.46 -0.57 1.26
C VAL A 103 -4.58 -0.70 2.78
N ALA A 104 -3.53 -0.29 3.47
CA ALA A 104 -3.46 -0.22 4.92
C ALA A 104 -3.15 1.21 5.35
N ALA A 105 -3.60 1.57 6.56
CA ALA A 105 -3.17 2.75 7.26
C ALA A 105 -2.43 2.34 8.54
N LEU A 106 -1.36 3.06 8.87
CA LEU A 106 -0.61 2.92 10.11
C LEU A 106 -0.44 4.30 10.72
N ALA A 107 -0.86 4.45 11.97
CA ALA A 107 -0.52 5.61 12.78
C ALA A 107 0.62 5.26 13.73
N GLU A 108 1.58 6.18 13.89
CA GLU A 108 2.59 6.05 14.93
C GLU A 108 1.97 6.09 16.33
N PRO A 109 2.62 5.45 17.32
CA PRO A 109 2.18 5.51 18.70
C PRO A 109 2.05 6.94 19.20
N SER A 110 1.00 7.17 19.96
CA SER A 110 0.66 8.44 20.61
C SER A 110 0.46 8.22 22.11
N PRO A 111 0.56 9.25 22.97
CA PRO A 111 0.12 9.17 24.37
C PRO A 111 -1.29 8.56 24.54
N ASP A 112 -2.22 8.88 23.63
CA ASP A 112 -3.60 8.38 23.67
C ASP A 112 -3.73 6.97 23.06
N GLN A 113 -2.80 6.60 22.19
CA GLN A 113 -2.77 5.30 21.52
C GLN A 113 -1.33 4.75 21.51
N PRO A 114 -0.87 4.16 22.63
CA PRO A 114 0.54 3.80 22.84
C PRO A 114 1.00 2.61 21.97
N GLN A 115 0.07 1.92 21.31
CA GLN A 115 0.38 0.89 20.34
C GLN A 115 0.10 1.41 18.93
N PRO A 116 0.97 1.12 17.95
CA PRO A 116 0.68 1.45 16.58
C PRO A 116 -0.61 0.74 16.16
N ALA A 117 -1.45 1.41 15.38
CA ALA A 117 -2.73 0.86 14.91
C ALA A 117 -2.68 0.65 13.40
N LEU A 118 -2.79 -0.61 12.97
CA LEU A 118 -2.85 -1.00 11.56
C LEU A 118 -4.31 -1.20 11.18
N THR A 119 -4.83 -0.37 10.28
CA THR A 119 -6.19 -0.48 9.76
C THR A 119 -6.15 -0.90 8.31
N LEU A 120 -6.89 -1.94 7.94
CA LEU A 120 -7.00 -2.40 6.55
C LEU A 120 -8.26 -1.81 5.90
N ALA A 121 -8.14 -1.37 4.66
CA ALA A 121 -9.28 -0.95 3.88
C ALA A 121 -10.20 -2.14 3.53
N PRO A 122 -11.52 -1.87 3.31
CA PRO A 122 -12.45 -2.89 2.84
C PRO A 122 -11.99 -3.53 1.51
N PRO A 123 -11.98 -4.87 1.39
CA PRO A 123 -11.43 -5.57 0.21
C PRO A 123 -12.24 -5.42 -1.07
N ASN A 124 -13.53 -5.10 -0.95
CA ASN A 124 -14.48 -4.99 -2.06
C ASN A 124 -14.39 -3.66 -2.81
N LEU A 125 -13.54 -2.73 -2.34
CA LEU A 125 -13.36 -1.43 -2.98
C LEU A 125 -12.22 -1.48 -4.01
N PRO A 126 -12.34 -0.75 -5.13
CA PRO A 126 -11.20 -0.48 -6.00
C PRO A 126 -10.04 0.14 -5.23
N LEU A 127 -8.79 -0.15 -5.61
CA LEU A 127 -7.60 0.26 -4.85
C LEU A 127 -7.58 1.78 -4.55
N LEU A 128 -7.95 2.62 -5.51
CA LEU A 128 -8.00 4.08 -5.28
C LEU A 128 -9.07 4.47 -4.25
N ARG A 129 -10.23 3.79 -4.25
CA ARG A 129 -11.29 4.01 -3.24
C ARG A 129 -10.86 3.54 -1.86
N GLN A 130 -10.02 2.51 -1.76
CA GLN A 130 -9.42 2.10 -0.50
C GLN A 130 -8.49 3.19 0.07
N TYR A 131 -7.68 3.84 -0.78
CA TYR A 131 -6.88 5.00 -0.37
C TYR A 131 -7.75 6.17 0.08
N GLU A 132 -8.81 6.49 -0.68
CA GLU A 132 -9.76 7.55 -0.32
C GLU A 132 -10.42 7.30 1.04
N PHE A 133 -10.87 6.07 1.27
CA PHE A 133 -11.51 5.66 2.52
C PHE A 133 -10.59 5.88 3.72
N LEU A 134 -9.32 5.44 3.62
CA LEU A 134 -8.36 5.58 4.71
C LEU A 134 -7.78 6.98 4.85
N ALA A 135 -7.61 7.72 3.75
CA ALA A 135 -7.16 9.10 3.79
C ALA A 135 -8.21 10.02 4.44
N ALA A 136 -9.51 9.74 4.23
CA ALA A 136 -10.60 10.47 4.90
C ALA A 136 -10.53 10.29 6.43
N GLY A 137 -10.43 9.05 6.91
CA GLY A 137 -10.28 8.78 8.36
C GLY A 137 -9.01 9.37 8.95
N ALA A 138 -7.90 9.37 8.20
CA ALA A 138 -6.69 10.06 8.61
C ALA A 138 -6.93 11.58 8.74
N MET A 139 -7.67 12.20 7.82
CA MET A 139 -7.96 13.64 7.84
C MET A 139 -8.91 14.04 8.99
N GLU A 140 -9.87 13.20 9.35
CA GLU A 140 -10.83 13.47 10.45
C GLU A 140 -10.17 13.56 11.83
N GLY A 141 -9.02 12.88 12.03
CA GLY A 141 -8.21 13.07 13.25
C GLY A 141 -7.74 14.52 13.48
N ARG A 142 -7.82 15.40 12.48
CA ARG A 142 -7.49 16.82 12.58
C ARG A 142 -8.59 17.65 13.26
N THR A 143 -9.86 17.31 13.03
CA THR A 143 -10.98 18.14 13.49
C THR A 143 -11.31 17.98 14.97
N ALA A 144 -10.89 16.88 15.60
CA ALA A 144 -11.12 16.67 17.03
C ALA A 144 -10.11 17.40 17.94
N SER A 145 -8.95 17.81 17.41
CA SER A 145 -7.86 18.41 18.21
C SER A 145 -7.75 19.94 18.12
N ASP A 146 -8.46 20.60 17.20
CA ASP A 146 -8.47 22.07 17.04
C ASP A 146 -9.67 22.74 17.77
N GLY A 147 -10.02 22.24 18.95
CA GLY A 147 -10.93 22.96 19.86
C GLY A 147 -10.26 24.22 20.40
N PRO A 148 -10.92 25.39 20.42
CA PRO A 148 -10.28 26.64 20.80
C PRO A 148 -9.82 26.57 22.26
N ALA A 149 -8.54 26.90 22.47
CA ALA A 149 -7.95 27.17 23.77
C ALA A 149 -8.58 28.41 24.42
#